data_AF-A9HA57-F1
#
_entry.id   AF-A9HA57-F1
#
_cell.length_a   1.000
_cell.length_b   1.000
_cell.length_c   1.000
_cell.angle_alpha   90.00
_cell.angle_beta   90.00
_cell.angle_gamma   90.00
#
_symmetry.space_group_name_H-M   'P 1'
#
loop_
_entity.id
_entity.type
_entity.pdbx_description
1 polymer ?
#
loop_
_entity_poly.entity_id
_entity_poly.type
_entity_poly.pdbx_seq_one_letter_code
_entity_poly.pdbx_strand_id
1 'polypeptide(L)'
;MSFRGPDKSGQKKGVSMSGSFIRAAAEEERPLFDVYAFATPNSVKVPIALEELGLSYTLHGVNVRKGEQKTPEFLAFNPNGKVPILLDRTVENGPFVLTESAAIFVYLDVWSRDLVVRIMYEP
;
A
#
# COMPACT_ATOMS: atom_id res chain seq x y z
N MET A 1 -50.49 1.70 -52.46
CA MET A 1 -50.25 3.05 -51.89
C MET A 1 -48.81 3.44 -52.18
N SER A 2 -48.64 4.53 -52.93
CA SER A 2 -47.37 5.21 -53.21
C SER A 2 -46.82 5.86 -51.92
N PHE A 3 -45.51 5.94 -51.73
CA PHE A 3 -44.74 7.19 -51.86
C PHE A 3 -43.25 7.01 -51.48
N ARG A 4 -42.42 7.78 -52.18
CA ARG A 4 -40.96 7.68 -52.33
C ARG A 4 -40.25 8.76 -51.52
N GLY A 5 -39.13 8.40 -50.89
CA GLY A 5 -37.94 9.25 -50.63
C GLY A 5 -37.98 10.18 -49.39
N PRO A 6 -36.84 10.77 -48.96
CA PRO A 6 -35.57 10.88 -49.69
C PRO A 6 -34.28 10.51 -48.92
N ASP A 7 -33.21 10.30 -49.68
CA ASP A 7 -31.81 10.56 -49.33
C ASP A 7 -31.58 12.09 -49.37
N LYS A 8 -30.94 12.65 -48.32
CA LYS A 8 -29.87 13.68 -48.42
C LYS A 8 -29.38 14.19 -47.05
N SER A 9 -28.05 14.09 -46.89
CA SER A 9 -27.12 15.07 -46.30
C SER A 9 -27.62 16.02 -45.20
N GLY A 10 -27.03 15.89 -44.00
CA GLY A 10 -27.17 16.85 -42.92
C GLY A 10 -26.04 16.76 -41.89
N GLN A 11 -24.83 17.11 -42.30
CA GLN A 11 -23.71 17.35 -41.39
C GLN A 11 -24.05 18.54 -40.49
N LYS A 12 -24.23 18.33 -39.19
CA LYS A 12 -24.07 19.37 -38.16
C LYS A 12 -22.88 19.02 -37.28
N LYS A 13 -21.86 19.87 -37.36
CA LYS A 13 -20.68 19.86 -36.49
C LYS A 13 -21.13 20.01 -35.04
N GLY A 14 -20.86 18.99 -34.22
CA GLY A 14 -20.74 19.12 -32.77
C GLY A 14 -19.30 18.82 -32.41
N VAL A 15 -18.52 19.86 -32.10
CA VAL A 15 -17.26 19.68 -31.37
C VAL A 15 -17.64 19.37 -29.92
N SER A 16 -17.17 18.23 -29.39
CA SER A 16 -16.96 18.10 -27.95
C SER A 16 -15.78 17.17 -27.70
N MET A 17 -14.90 17.65 -26.84
CA MET A 17 -13.57 17.17 -26.56
C MET A 17 -13.53 15.80 -25.85
N SER A 18 -12.38 15.14 -26.06
CA SER A 18 -11.58 14.37 -25.10
C SER A 18 -12.27 13.41 -24.13
N GLY A 19 -11.90 12.13 -24.25
CA GLY A 19 -12.17 11.13 -23.23
C GLY A 19 -11.19 9.97 -23.29
N SER A 20 -9.92 10.25 -23.57
CA SER A 20 -8.82 9.32 -23.34
C SER A 20 -8.52 9.26 -21.84
N PHE A 21 -9.43 8.75 -21.02
CA PHE A 21 -9.17 8.57 -19.60
C PHE A 21 -9.85 7.31 -19.10
N ILE A 22 -9.09 6.54 -18.32
CA ILE A 22 -9.47 5.28 -17.65
C ILE A 22 -9.47 4.03 -18.55
N ARG A 23 -8.30 3.74 -19.15
CA ARG A 23 -7.85 2.33 -19.23
C ARG A 23 -6.33 2.23 -19.27
N ALA A 24 -5.68 2.78 -18.26
CA ALA A 24 -4.45 2.17 -17.76
C ALA A 24 -4.91 1.24 -16.64
N ALA A 25 -4.63 -0.05 -16.78
CA ALA A 25 -4.84 -1.02 -15.73
C ALA A 25 -4.21 -0.47 -14.44
N ALA A 26 -4.94 -0.57 -13.32
CA ALA A 26 -4.30 -0.52 -12.02
C ALA A 26 -3.17 -1.56 -12.07
N GLU A 27 -1.92 -1.11 -12.17
CA GLU A 27 -0.86 -1.83 -11.48
C GLU A 27 -1.41 -2.03 -10.08
N GLU A 28 -1.61 -3.27 -9.64
CA GLU A 28 -1.96 -3.54 -8.25
C GLU A 28 -0.96 -2.79 -7.40
N GLU A 29 -1.38 -1.68 -6.80
CA GLU A 29 -0.52 -0.82 -6.01
C GLU A 29 -0.07 -1.66 -4.83
N ARG A 30 1.13 -2.24 -4.97
CA ARG A 30 1.64 -3.17 -3.98
C ARG A 30 1.82 -2.38 -2.69
N PRO A 31 1.31 -2.87 -1.56
CA PRO A 31 1.41 -2.15 -0.30
C PRO A 31 2.89 -1.89 0.01
N LEU A 32 3.18 -0.69 0.52
CA LEU A 32 4.55 -0.27 0.85
C LEU A 32 5.15 -1.17 1.93
N PHE A 33 4.31 -1.62 2.87
CA PHE A 33 4.74 -2.39 4.03
C PHE A 33 4.03 -3.74 4.19
N ASP A 34 4.69 -4.70 4.84
CA ASP A 34 4.00 -5.80 5.54
C ASP A 34 4.18 -5.65 7.04
N VAL A 35 3.15 -6.01 7.78
CA VAL A 35 3.18 -5.98 9.24
C VAL A 35 2.83 -7.36 9.78
N TYR A 36 3.76 -7.99 10.50
CA TYR A 36 3.49 -9.23 11.24
C TYR A 36 3.15 -8.88 12.69
N ALA A 37 1.91 -9.13 13.11
CA ALA A 37 1.39 -8.66 14.39
C ALA A 37 0.42 -9.63 15.06
N PHE A 38 0.19 -9.37 16.35
CA PHE A 38 -0.85 -10.01 17.16
C PHE A 38 -1.57 -8.96 18.01
N ALA A 39 -2.69 -9.31 18.62
CA ALA A 39 -3.43 -8.44 19.54
C ALA A 39 -2.69 -8.26 20.89
N THR A 40 -1.50 -7.65 20.88
CA THR A 40 -0.73 -7.23 22.06
C THR A 40 -0.50 -5.73 22.03
N PRO A 41 -0.29 -5.07 23.19
CA PRO A 41 -0.07 -3.63 23.24
C PRO A 41 1.09 -3.12 22.38
N ASN A 42 2.19 -3.87 22.24
CA ASN A 42 3.31 -3.43 21.40
C ASN A 42 3.05 -3.66 19.91
N SER A 43 2.33 -4.73 19.56
CA SER A 43 2.06 -5.07 18.18
C SER A 43 1.00 -4.17 17.55
N VAL A 44 -0.08 -3.84 18.26
CA VAL A 44 -1.19 -3.04 17.70
C VAL A 44 -0.79 -1.60 17.39
N LYS A 45 0.26 -1.09 18.02
CA LYS A 45 0.77 0.27 17.79
C LYS A 45 1.19 0.50 16.33
N VAL A 46 1.78 -0.52 15.68
CA VAL A 46 2.32 -0.39 14.32
C VAL A 46 1.24 -0.21 13.25
N PRO A 47 0.21 -1.09 13.14
CA PRO A 47 -0.87 -0.85 12.19
C PRO A 47 -1.61 0.45 12.48
N ILE A 48 -1.84 0.81 13.75
CA ILE A 48 -2.43 2.12 14.10
C ILE A 48 -1.59 3.27 13.53
N ALA A 49 -0.27 3.27 13.74
CA ALA A 49 0.59 4.32 13.20
C ALA A 49 0.56 4.39 11.67
N LEU A 50 0.49 3.25 10.98
CA LEU A 50 0.38 3.20 9.53
C LEU A 50 -0.96 3.75 9.03
N GLU A 51 -2.07 3.45 9.70
CA GLU A 51 -3.39 4.03 9.41
C GLU A 51 -3.39 5.55 9.61
N GLU A 52 -2.84 6.05 10.73
CA GLU A 52 -2.75 7.49 11.02
C GLU A 52 -1.89 8.25 9.99
N LEU A 53 -0.86 7.59 9.45
CA LEU A 53 0.01 8.14 8.41
C LEU A 53 -0.52 7.94 6.98
N GLY A 54 -1.62 7.19 6.80
CA GLY A 54 -2.16 6.86 5.48
C GLY A 54 -1.24 6.00 4.62
N LEU A 55 -0.39 5.17 5.23
CA LEU A 55 0.58 4.34 4.52
C LEU A 55 0.01 2.95 4.23
N SER A 56 0.11 2.50 2.99
CA SER A 56 -0.44 1.21 2.58
C SER A 56 0.38 0.04 3.16
N TYR A 57 -0.31 -0.94 3.73
CA TYR A 57 0.32 -2.13 4.29
C TYR A 57 -0.56 -3.38 4.17
N THR A 58 0.08 -4.56 4.21
CA THR A 58 -0.60 -5.84 4.44
C THR A 58 -0.40 -6.29 5.88
N LEU A 59 -1.48 -6.66 6.57
CA LEU A 59 -1.42 -7.20 7.93
C LEU A 59 -1.37 -8.74 7.90
N HIS A 60 -0.32 -9.30 8.49
CA HIS A 60 -0.12 -10.73 8.70
C HIS A 60 -0.32 -11.07 10.18
N GLY A 61 -1.34 -11.87 10.47
CA GLY A 61 -1.60 -12.34 11.83
C GLY A 61 -0.58 -13.40 12.27
N VAL A 62 0.00 -13.24 13.45
CA VAL A 62 0.90 -14.23 14.08
C VAL A 62 0.34 -14.58 15.45
N ASN A 63 -0.22 -15.78 15.62
CA ASN A 63 -0.82 -16.20 16.87
C ASN A 63 0.24 -16.54 17.92
N VAL A 64 0.63 -15.53 18.70
CA VAL A 64 1.67 -15.72 19.73
C VAL A 64 1.26 -16.66 20.86
N ARG A 65 -0.05 -16.86 21.07
CA ARG A 65 -0.59 -17.81 22.06
C ARG A 65 -0.44 -19.26 21.60
N LYS A 66 -0.39 -19.49 20.28
CA LYS A 66 -0.10 -20.81 19.69
C LYS A 66 1.40 -21.03 19.44
N GLY A 67 2.25 -20.04 19.72
CA GLY A 67 3.69 -20.15 19.51
C GLY A 67 4.13 -19.98 18.06
N GLU A 68 3.30 -19.43 17.17
CA GLU A 68 3.62 -19.27 15.74
C GLU A 68 4.91 -18.45 15.50
N GLN A 69 5.21 -17.50 16.40
CA GLN A 69 6.44 -16.70 16.42
C GLN A 69 7.70 -17.49 16.78
N LYS A 70 7.56 -18.76 17.16
CA LYS A 70 8.66 -19.68 17.52
C LYS A 70 8.85 -20.79 16.50
N THR A 71 8.08 -20.80 15.42
CA THR A 71 8.26 -21.75 14.32
C THR A 71 9.63 -21.53 13.65
N PRO A 72 10.26 -22.60 13.10
CA PRO A 72 11.52 -22.46 12.37
C PRO A 72 11.44 -21.42 11.25
N GLU A 73 10.32 -21.34 10.55
CA GLU A 73 10.07 -20.39 9.46
C GLU A 73 10.07 -18.95 9.99
N PHE A 74 9.38 -18.70 11.11
CA PHE A 74 9.36 -17.37 11.70
C PHE A 74 10.71 -16.98 12.32
N LEU A 75 11.44 -17.92 12.92
CA LEU A 75 12.75 -17.66 13.51
C LEU A 75 13.86 -17.47 12.47
N ALA A 76 13.76 -18.11 11.30
CA ALA A 76 14.63 -17.84 10.18
C ALA A 76 14.50 -16.39 9.69
N PHE A 77 13.28 -15.83 9.82
CA PHE A 77 12.97 -14.45 9.47
C PHE A 77 13.29 -13.45 10.60
N ASN A 78 12.95 -13.79 11.85
CA ASN A 78 13.20 -13.00 13.05
C ASN A 78 13.68 -13.90 14.20
N PRO A 79 15.01 -14.00 14.43
CA PRO A 79 15.57 -14.84 15.48
C PRO A 79 15.10 -14.52 16.90
N ASN A 80 14.64 -13.29 17.15
CA ASN A 80 14.08 -12.92 18.46
C ASN A 80 12.73 -13.60 18.74
N GLY A 81 12.03 -14.04 17.68
CA GLY A 81 10.72 -14.70 17.75
C GLY A 81 9.71 -13.85 18.51
N LYS A 82 9.59 -12.58 18.12
CA LYS A 82 8.69 -11.58 18.70
C LYS A 82 7.96 -10.82 17.58
N VAL A 83 6.82 -10.26 17.93
CA VAL A 83 6.06 -9.29 17.12
C VAL A 83 5.99 -7.96 17.87
N PRO A 84 5.82 -6.81 17.19
CA PRO A 84 5.62 -6.64 15.75
C PRO A 84 6.90 -6.77 14.90
N ILE A 85 6.71 -7.01 13.60
CA ILE A 85 7.73 -6.84 12.55
C ILE A 85 7.14 -5.96 11.45
N LEU A 86 7.88 -4.96 11.00
CA LEU A 86 7.59 -4.17 9.80
C LEU A 86 8.55 -4.60 8.69
N LEU A 87 8.02 -4.94 7.52
CA LEU A 87 8.79 -5.18 6.31
C LEU A 87 8.57 -4.01 5.36
N ASP A 88 9.61 -3.25 5.06
CA ASP A 88 9.55 -2.18 4.05
C ASP A 88 9.94 -2.73 2.68
N ARG A 89 9.03 -2.66 1.72
CA ARG A 89 9.23 -3.13 0.33
C ARG A 89 9.80 -2.06 -0.59
N THR A 90 9.95 -0.83 -0.12
CA THR A 90 10.37 0.32 -0.94
C THR A 90 11.88 0.41 -1.13
N VAL A 91 12.66 -0.36 -0.36
CA VAL A 91 14.13 -0.39 -0.45
C VAL A 91 14.60 -1.09 -1.73
N GLU A 92 15.40 -0.38 -2.55
CA GLU A 92 15.84 -0.85 -3.88
C GLU A 92 16.59 -2.19 -3.86
N ASN A 93 17.32 -2.48 -2.78
CA ASN A 93 18.11 -3.71 -2.63
C ASN A 93 17.33 -4.88 -2.00
N GLY A 94 16.00 -4.77 -1.98
CA GLY A 94 15.09 -5.78 -1.43
C GLY A 94 14.52 -5.40 -0.07
N PRO A 95 13.54 -6.19 0.43
CA PRO A 95 12.76 -5.78 1.59
C PRO A 95 13.59 -5.61 2.85
N PHE A 96 13.40 -4.48 3.54
CA PHE A 96 14.06 -4.18 4.80
C PHE A 96 13.20 -4.64 5.99
N VAL A 97 13.75 -5.53 6.81
CA VAL A 97 13.08 -6.09 7.99
C VAL A 97 13.41 -5.26 9.22
N LEU A 98 12.40 -4.71 9.88
CA LEU A 98 12.55 -3.97 11.11
C LEU A 98 11.73 -4.59 12.24
N THR A 99 12.37 -4.75 13.40
CA THR A 99 11.77 -5.30 14.62
C THR A 99 11.85 -4.26 15.75
N GLU A 100 11.26 -4.58 16.90
CA GLU A 100 11.12 -3.66 18.05
C GLU A 100 10.19 -2.48 17.78
N SER A 101 9.07 -2.42 18.52
CA SER A 101 8.01 -1.44 18.25
C SER A 101 8.49 0.02 18.35
N ALA A 102 9.43 0.33 19.24
CA ALA A 102 9.96 1.69 19.37
C ALA A 102 10.83 2.09 18.16
N ALA A 103 11.65 1.17 17.63
CA ALA A 103 12.47 1.42 16.46
C ALA A 103 11.61 1.60 15.21
N ILE A 104 10.55 0.79 15.07
CA ILE A 104 9.55 0.93 14.00
C ILE A 104 8.92 2.33 14.01
N PHE A 105 8.59 2.88 15.18
CA PHE A 105 8.02 4.23 15.29
C PHE A 105 8.98 5.32 14.84
N VAL A 106 10.25 5.25 15.28
CA VAL A 106 11.28 6.22 14.85
C VAL A 106 11.46 6.14 13.33
N TYR A 107 11.46 4.93 12.78
CA TYR A 107 11.57 4.72 11.34
C TYR A 107 10.39 5.33 10.58
N LEU A 108 9.15 5.10 11.03
CA LEU A 108 7.95 5.68 10.40
C LEU A 108 7.89 7.21 10.52
N ASP A 109 8.34 7.79 11.63
CA ASP A 109 8.47 9.26 11.76
C ASP A 109 9.41 9.82 10.69
N VAL A 110 10.60 9.23 10.54
CA VAL A 110 11.57 9.66 9.52
C VAL A 110 11.01 9.46 8.10
N TRP A 111 10.40 8.30 7.83
CA TRP A 111 9.80 7.98 6.53
C TRP A 111 8.70 8.99 6.16
N SER A 112 7.82 9.32 7.11
CA SER A 112 6.73 10.28 6.87
C SER A 112 7.22 11.70 6.59
N ARG A 113 8.31 12.13 7.23
CA ARG A 113 8.94 13.43 6.97
C ARG A 113 9.54 13.50 5.57
N ASP A 114 10.18 12.43 5.12
CA ASP A 114 10.70 12.32 3.76
C ASP A 114 9.56 12.42 2.74
N LEU A 115 8.43 11.74 2.99
CA LEU A 115 7.23 11.87 2.15
C LEU A 115 6.74 13.32 2.06
N VAL A 116 6.67 14.05 3.19
CA VAL A 116 6.28 15.46 3.18
C VAL A 116 7.24 16.30 2.34
N VAL A 117 8.55 16.07 2.43
CA VAL A 117 9.54 16.80 1.62
C VAL A 117 9.32 16.53 0.13
N ARG A 118 9.14 15.26 -0.26
CA ARG A 118 8.87 14.88 -1.66
C ARG A 118 7.61 15.57 -2.18
N ILE A 119 6.49 15.50 -1.44
CA ILE A 119 5.23 16.15 -1.83
C ILE A 119 5.38 17.67 -2.00
N MET A 120 6.17 18.31 -1.14
CA MET A 120 6.27 19.76 -1.10
C MET A 120 7.28 20.34 -2.09
N TYR A 121 8.32 19.59 -2.47
CA TYR A 121 9.47 20.13 -3.21
C TYR A 121 9.86 19.36 -4.48
N GLU A 122 9.30 18.19 -4.75
CA GLU A 122 9.56 17.41 -5.97
C GLU A 122 8.26 17.24 -6.80
N PRO A 123 8.06 18.04 -7.87
CA PRO A 123 6.86 18.00 -8.70
C PRO A 123 6.82 16.85 -9.71
#